data_AF-A0A926VAZ7-F1
#
_entry.id   AF-A0A926VAZ7-F1
#
_cell.length_a   1.000
_cell.length_b   1.000
_cell.length_c   1.000
_cell.angle_alpha   90.00
_cell.angle_beta   90.00
_cell.angle_gamma   90.00
#
_symmetry.space_group_name_H-M   'P 1'
#
loop_
_entity.id
_entity.type
_entity.pdbx_description
1 polymer ?
#
loop_
_entity_poly.entity_id
_entity_poly.type
_entity_poly.pdbx_seq_one_letter_code
_entity_poly.pdbx_strand_id
1 'polypeptide(L)' 'MKLKVTEQGVLIPKELLGDSQEVELTQQEGQLIITIKPPALSYQKATEYVLKKNHDLYQRLA' A
#
# COMPACT_ATOMS: atom_id res chain seq x y z
N MET A 1 -11.90 12.74 -9.94
CA MET A 1 -11.11 12.63 -11.19
C MET A 1 -11.84 11.69 -12.14
N LYS A 2 -11.72 11.86 -13.48
CA LYS A 2 -12.27 10.91 -14.46
C LYS A 2 -11.12 10.06 -15.02
N LEU A 3 -11.30 8.74 -15.10
CA LEU A 3 -10.33 7.83 -15.70
C LEU A 3 -10.68 7.58 -17.17
N LYS A 4 -9.67 7.36 -18.01
CA LYS A 4 -9.87 7.05 -19.42
C LYS A 4 -10.08 5.54 -19.59
N VAL A 5 -11.21 5.18 -20.17
CA VAL A 5 -11.52 3.80 -20.59
C VAL A 5 -11.01 3.60 -22.01
N THR A 6 -10.36 2.47 -22.26
CA THR A 6 -9.79 2.05 -23.53
C THR A 6 -10.25 0.63 -23.86
N GLU A 7 -10.00 0.14 -25.08
CA GLU A 7 -10.35 -1.23 -25.48
C GLU A 7 -9.67 -2.31 -24.63
N GLN A 8 -8.51 -1.99 -24.04
CA GLN A 8 -7.72 -2.93 -23.23
C GLN A 8 -8.05 -2.81 -21.73
N GLY A 9 -8.73 -1.76 -21.29
CA GLY A 9 -9.03 -1.52 -19.87
C GLY A 9 -9.04 -0.05 -19.48
N VAL A 10 -8.83 0.23 -18.19
CA VAL A 10 -8.86 1.58 -17.61
C VAL A 10 -7.44 2.06 -17.33
N LEU A 11 -7.10 3.27 -17.78
CA LEU A 11 -5.83 3.92 -17.46
C LEU A 11 -5.93 4.60 -16.09
N ILE A 12 -5.12 4.12 -15.15
CA ILE A 12 -4.99 4.67 -13.79
C ILE A 12 -3.62 5.38 -13.70
N PRO A 13 -3.59 6.68 -13.41
CA PRO A 13 -2.34 7.39 -13.21
C PRO A 13 -1.52 6.80 -12.05
N LYS A 14 -0.22 6.61 -12.27
CA LYS A 14 0.66 5.89 -11.33
C LYS A 14 0.78 6.59 -9.99
N GLU A 15 0.66 7.90 -9.97
CA GLU A 15 0.65 8.72 -8.75
C GLU A 15 -0.49 8.34 -7.79
N LEU A 16 -1.59 7.77 -8.28
CA LEU A 16 -2.66 7.26 -7.43
C LEU A 16 -2.32 5.92 -6.78
N LEU A 17 -1.41 5.16 -7.38
CA LEU A 17 -1.01 3.82 -6.93
C LEU A 17 0.25 3.86 -6.05
N GLY A 18 0.96 4.98 -6.01
CA GLY A 18 2.21 5.12 -5.26
C GLY A 18 3.31 4.18 -5.76
N ASP A 19 4.11 3.66 -4.84
CA ASP A 19 5.19 2.70 -5.13
C ASP A 19 4.72 1.23 -5.16
N SER A 20 3.41 1.00 -5.11
CA SER A 20 2.87 -0.35 -5.06
C SER A 20 3.03 -1.07 -6.39
N GLN A 21 3.56 -2.29 -6.32
CA GLN A 21 3.76 -3.17 -7.49
C GLN A 21 2.55 -4.07 -7.75
N GLU A 22 1.70 -4.26 -6.74
CA GLU A 22 0.48 -5.06 -6.81
C GLU A 22 -0.69 -4.31 -6.18
N VAL A 23 -1.88 -4.52 -6.73
CA VAL A 23 -3.13 -3.96 -6.23
C VAL A 23 -4.19 -5.05 -6.24
N GLU A 24 -5.12 -4.96 -5.30
CA GLU A 24 -6.27 -5.86 -5.25
C GLU A 24 -7.49 -5.19 -5.87
N LEU A 25 -8.24 -5.95 -6.67
CA LEU A 25 -9.45 -5.51 -7.34
C LEU A 25 -10.66 -6.27 -6.76
N THR A 26 -11.67 -5.53 -6.33
CA THR A 26 -12.94 -6.12 -5.86
C THR A 26 -14.11 -5.40 -6.52
N GLN A 27 -15.13 -6.15 -6.94
CA GLN A 27 -16.34 -5.60 -7.53
C GLN A 27 -17.52 -5.77 -6.57
N GLN A 28 -18.24 -4.69 -6.30
CA GLN A 28 -19.42 -4.68 -5.42
C GLN A 28 -20.47 -3.74 -5.97
N GLU A 29 -21.71 -4.21 -6.19
CA GLU A 29 -22.89 -3.37 -6.50
C GLU A 29 -22.64 -2.19 -7.46
N GLY A 30 -22.09 -2.45 -8.65
CA GLY A 30 -21.81 -1.42 -9.65
C GLY A 30 -20.56 -0.57 -9.39
N GLN A 31 -19.78 -0.90 -8.36
CA GLN A 31 -18.53 -0.26 -7.99
C GLN A 31 -17.35 -1.21 -8.22
N LEU A 32 -16.23 -0.65 -8.66
CA LEU A 32 -14.94 -1.31 -8.71
C LEU A 32 -14.04 -0.65 -7.66
N ILE A 33 -13.58 -1.43 -6.69
CA ILE A 33 -12.73 -0.96 -5.60
C ILE A 33 -11.31 -1.47 -5.87
N ILE A 34 -10.36 -0.53 -5.88
CA ILE A 34 -8.93 -0.83 -6.03
C ILE A 34 -8.27 -0.58 -4.68
N THR A 35 -7.76 -1.64 -4.07
CA THR A 35 -7.11 -1.58 -2.76
C THR A 35 -5.61 -1.67 -2.95
N ILE A 36 -4.92 -0.60 -2.57
CA ILE A 36 -3.47 -0.55 -2.52
C ILE A 36 -3.06 -1.11 -1.16
N LYS A 37 -2.58 -2.35 -1.14
CA LYS A 37 -2.02 -2.91 0.08
C LYS A 37 -0.62 -2.32 0.26
N PRO A 38 -0.27 -1.84 1.48
CA PRO A 38 1.13 -1.60 1.78
C PRO A 38 1.89 -2.90 1.50
N PRO A 39 3.13 -2.84 0.98
CA PRO A 39 3.93 -4.03 0.83
C PRO A 39 3.88 -4.76 2.15
N ALA A 40 3.48 -6.03 2.14
CA ALA A 40 3.52 -6.85 3.34
C ALA A 40 4.91 -6.62 3.92
N LEU A 41 4.99 -6.02 5.11
CA LEU A 41 6.28 -5.90 5.78
C LEU A 41 6.76 -7.34 5.83
N SER A 42 7.81 -7.65 5.05
CA SER A 42 8.46 -8.94 5.19
C SER A 42 8.74 -9.06 6.69
N TYR A 43 8.53 -10.23 7.28
CA TYR A 43 8.68 -10.43 8.73
C TYR A 43 9.98 -9.78 9.26
N GLN A 44 11.03 -9.77 8.43
CA GLN A 44 12.30 -9.08 8.63
C GLN A 44 12.19 -7.55 8.84
N LYS A 45 11.45 -6.84 8.00
CA LYS A 45 11.23 -5.38 8.16
C LYS A 45 10.32 -5.05 9.33
N ALA A 46 9.36 -5.92 9.65
CA ALA A 46 8.51 -5.76 10.83
C ALA A 46 9.35 -5.90 12.12
N THR A 47 10.27 -6.87 12.18
CA THR A 47 11.18 -7.04 13.33
C THR A 47 12.13 -5.86 13.48
N GLU A 48 12.70 -5.33 12.40
CA GLU A 48 13.59 -4.14 12.46
C GLU A 48 12.85 -2.90 12.96
N TYR A 49 11.61 -2.68 12.51
CA TYR A 49 10.79 -1.56 12.99
C TYR A 49 10.49 -1.66 14.48
N VAL A 50 10.12 -2.84 14.96
CA VAL A 50 9.84 -3.09 16.39
C VAL A 50 11.10 -2.93 17.24
N LEU A 51 12.23 -3.49 16.81
CA LEU A 51 13.50 -3.38 17.53
C LEU A 51 13.98 -1.93 17.63
N LYS A 52 13.91 -1.18 16.52
CA LYS A 52 14.32 0.23 16.50
C LYS A 52 13.44 1.10 17.40
N LYS A 53 12.12 0.89 17.36
CA LYS A 53 11.17 1.62 18.20
C LYS A 53 11.41 1.36 19.69
N ASN A 54 11.73 0.13 20.06
CA ASN A 54 12.03 -0.22 21.45
C ASN A 54 13.37 0.34 21.92
N HIS A 55 14.41 0.29 21.08
CA HIS A 55 15.71 0.90 21.39
C HIS A 55 15.56 2.40 21.69
N ASP A 56 14.84 3.15 20.85
CA ASP A 56 14.59 4.58 21.07
C ASP A 56 13.79 4.86 22.35
N LEU A 57 12.93 3.93 22.77
CA LEU A 57 12.17 4.06 24.02
C LEU A 57 13.09 3.94 25.24
N TYR A 58 14.03 2.98 25.23
CA TYR A 58 14.99 2.78 26.32
C TYR A 58 15.98 3.96 26.42
N GLN A 59 16.42 4.51 25.28
CA GLN A 59 17.29 5.69 25.27
C GLN A 59 16.63 6.96 25.79
N ARG A 60 15.28 7.02 25.84
CA ARG A 60 14.53 8.16 26.40
C ARG A 60 14.23 8.02 27.89
N LEU A 61 14.40 6.83 28.44
CA LEU A 61 14.15 6.51 29.85
C LEU A 61 15.44 6.44 30.68
N ALA A 62 16.60 6.54 30.03
CA ALA A 62 17.93 6.69 30.63
C ALA A 62 18.32 8.18 30.69
#